data_AF-A0A967GFS8-F1
#
_entry.id   AF-A0A967GFS8-F1
#
_cell.length_a   1.000
_cell.length_b   1.000
_cell.length_c   1.000
_cell.angle_alpha   90.00
_cell.angle_beta   90.00
_cell.angle_gamma   90.00
#
_symmetry.space_group_name_H-M   'P 1'
#
loop_
_entity.id
_entity.type
_entity.pdbx_description
1 polymer ?
#
loop_
_entity_poly.entity_id
_entity_poly.type
_entity_poly.pdbx_seq_one_letter_code
_entity_poly.pdbx_strand_id
1 'polypeptide(L)' 'KVRVIWRTPPYPDYNWTVRGDLERMFGQGFTRKVQQALLDMDRPELLESFPRKSFVEASNDDYQPILETGREIGLLD' A
#
# COMPACT_ATOMS: atom_id res chain seq x y z
N LYS A 1 -0.48 -22.89 -25.65
CA LYS A 1 0.82 -22.45 -25.11
C LYS A 1 0.90 -20.93 -25.24
N VAL A 2 1.17 -20.19 -24.17
CA VAL A 2 1.25 -18.71 -24.19
C VAL A 2 2.69 -18.23 -24.25
N ARG A 3 2.91 -17.00 -24.74
CA ARG A 3 4.23 -16.34 -24.80
C ARG A 3 4.12 -14.94 -24.19
N VAL A 4 5.02 -14.62 -23.26
CA VAL A 4 5.16 -13.26 -22.74
C VAL A 4 5.87 -12.41 -23.79
N ILE A 5 5.27 -11.28 -24.16
CA ILE A 5 5.81 -10.36 -25.17
C ILE A 5 6.50 -9.14 -24.54
N TRP A 6 6.06 -8.73 -23.35
CA TRP A 6 6.60 -7.56 -22.65
C TRP A 6 6.19 -7.58 -21.16
N ARG A 7 6.92 -6.81 -20.35
CA ARG A 7 6.64 -6.51 -18.95
C ARG A 7 6.91 -5.03 -18.73
N THR A 8 6.03 -4.34 -18.01
CA THR A 8 6.22 -2.94 -17.64
C THR A 8 7.46 -2.74 -16.76
N PRO A 9 8.03 -1.53 -16.72
CA PRO A 9 8.82 -1.10 -15.56
C PRO A 9 8.01 -1.24 -14.25
N PRO A 10 8.67 -1.32 -13.09
CA PRO A 10 7.98 -1.35 -11.81
C PRO A 10 7.28 -0.01 -11.52
N TYR A 11 6.16 -0.07 -10.80
CA TYR A 11 5.42 1.07 -10.29
C TYR A 11 4.78 0.69 -8.94
N PRO A 12 4.52 1.66 -8.04
CA PRO A 12 3.81 1.40 -6.78
C PRO A 12 2.35 1.05 -7.06
N ASP A 13 1.80 0.08 -6.33
CA ASP A 13 0.45 -0.43 -6.57
C ASP A 13 -0.31 -0.54 -5.23
N TYR A 14 -0.31 -1.70 -4.59
CA TYR A 14 -1.07 -1.91 -3.36
C TYR A 14 -0.43 -1.28 -2.11
N ASN A 15 -1.19 -0.46 -1.39
CA ASN A 15 -0.92 -0.04 0.00
C ASN A 15 -2.14 -0.27 0.91
N TRP A 16 -1.90 -0.24 2.22
CA TRP A 16 -2.95 -0.05 3.20
C TRP A 16 -3.29 1.43 3.33
N THR A 17 -4.60 1.73 3.40
CA THR A 17 -5.10 3.06 3.73
C THR A 17 -6.07 2.94 4.89
N VAL A 18 -5.99 3.87 5.82
CA VAL A 18 -6.90 3.96 6.97
C VAL A 18 -7.60 5.32 6.98
N ARG A 19 -8.74 5.40 7.66
CA ARG A 19 -9.48 6.67 7.78
C ARG A 19 -8.71 7.68 8.63
N GLY A 20 -8.78 8.96 8.27
CA GLY A 20 -8.14 10.04 9.02
C GLY A 20 -8.76 10.34 10.40
N ASP A 21 -9.93 9.77 10.72
CA ASP A 21 -10.65 10.00 11.97
C ASP A 21 -10.54 8.88 13.00
N LEU A 22 -9.59 7.95 12.82
CA LEU A 22 -9.37 6.82 13.74
C LEU A 22 -9.07 7.25 15.18
N GLU A 23 -8.31 8.32 15.37
CA GLU A 23 -7.94 8.84 16.70
C GLU A 23 -9.19 9.22 17.51
N ARG A 24 -10.20 9.79 16.85
CA ARG A 24 -11.48 10.16 17.47
C ARG A 24 -12.29 8.95 17.90
N MET A 25 -12.18 7.84 17.17
CA MET A 25 -12.95 6.62 17.42
C MET A 25 -12.29 5.69 18.44
N PHE A 26 -10.96 5.60 18.40
CA PHE A 26 -10.20 4.57 19.11
C PHE A 26 -9.17 5.12 20.11
N GLY A 27 -9.06 6.44 20.21
CA GLY A 27 -8.16 7.14 21.12
C GLY A 27 -6.81 7.48 20.50
N GLN A 28 -6.09 8.38 21.17
CA GLN A 28 -4.81 8.91 20.72
C GLN A 28 -3.75 7.81 20.55
N GLY A 29 -3.05 7.82 19.43
CA GLY A 29 -2.00 6.88 19.05
C GLY A 29 -2.50 5.65 18.29
N PHE A 30 -3.81 5.52 18.02
CA PHE A 30 -4.35 4.31 17.41
C PHE A 30 -3.85 4.08 15.98
N THR A 31 -3.75 5.14 15.17
CA THR A 31 -3.24 5.03 13.79
C THR A 31 -1.82 4.48 13.77
N ARG A 32 -0.96 4.98 14.67
CA ARG A 32 0.41 4.48 14.84
C ARG A 32 0.42 3.03 15.30
N LYS A 33 -0.46 2.66 16.23
CA LYS A 33 -0.57 1.27 16.72
C LYS A 33 -0.94 0.31 15.59
N VAL A 34 -1.85 0.69 14.71
CA VAL A 34 -2.24 -0.12 13.53
C VAL A 34 -1.08 -0.25 12.55
N GLN A 35 -0.41 0.86 12.21
CA GLN A 35 0.76 0.83 11.33
C GLN A 35 1.85 -0.08 11.88
N GLN A 36 2.19 0.06 13.16
CA GLN A 36 3.22 -0.75 13.80
C GLN A 36 2.86 -2.24 13.81
N ALA A 37 1.59 -2.59 14.08
CA ALA A 37 1.14 -3.97 14.07
C ALA A 37 1.28 -4.64 12.68
N LEU A 38 1.13 -3.88 11.59
CA LEU A 38 1.36 -4.37 10.23
C LEU A 38 2.85 -4.51 9.93
N LEU A 39 3.67 -3.53 10.32
CA LEU A 39 5.12 -3.56 10.08
C LEU A 39 5.83 -4.67 10.87
N ASP A 40 5.40 -4.92 12.11
CA ASP A 40 5.97 -5.94 12.99
C ASP A 40 5.39 -7.34 12.74
N MET A 41 4.52 -7.51 11.73
CA MET A 41 3.90 -8.81 11.44
C MET A 41 4.96 -9.82 10.96
N ASP A 42 5.25 -10.82 11.80
CA ASP A 42 6.22 -11.88 11.54
C ASP A 42 5.61 -13.30 11.53
N ARG A 43 4.32 -13.41 11.89
CA ARG A 43 3.53 -14.65 11.94
C ARG A 43 3.32 -15.22 10.53
N PRO A 44 3.92 -16.36 10.17
CA PRO A 44 3.79 -16.94 8.83
C PRO A 44 2.33 -17.19 8.42
N GLU A 45 1.49 -17.64 9.34
CA GLU A 45 0.07 -17.93 9.08
C GLU A 45 -0.73 -16.68 8.68
N LEU A 46 -0.32 -15.49 9.13
CA LEU A 46 -0.94 -14.22 8.73
C LEU A 46 -0.37 -13.74 7.39
N LEU A 47 0.95 -13.86 7.22
CA LEU A 47 1.64 -13.43 6.00
C LEU A 47 1.27 -14.28 4.79
N GLU A 48 0.96 -15.57 4.96
CA GLU A 48 0.48 -16.47 3.91
C GLU A 48 -0.83 -15.99 3.24
N SER A 49 -1.60 -15.14 3.92
CA SER A 49 -2.78 -14.49 3.32
C SER A 49 -2.40 -13.45 2.25
N PHE A 50 -1.12 -13.06 2.19
CA PHE A 50 -0.59 -12.11 1.23
C PHE A 50 0.45 -12.79 0.33
N PRO A 51 0.53 -12.45 -0.96
CA PRO A 51 1.61 -12.92 -1.83
C PRO A 51 2.93 -12.18 -1.55
N ARG A 52 3.26 -11.92 -0.27
CA ARG A 52 4.37 -11.09 0.20
C ARG A 52 4.96 -11.67 1.49
N LYS A 53 6.20 -11.29 1.81
CA LYS A 53 6.93 -11.79 2.99
C LYS A 53 6.87 -10.85 4.20
N SER A 54 6.56 -9.58 3.98
CA SER A 54 6.49 -8.54 5.00
C SER A 54 5.76 -7.31 4.46
N PHE A 55 5.46 -6.38 5.35
CA PHE A 55 5.03 -5.03 5.02
C PHE A 55 6.20 -4.06 5.19
N VAL A 56 6.13 -2.93 4.49
CA VAL A 56 7.09 -1.83 4.57
C VAL A 56 6.33 -0.51 4.76
N GLU A 57 7.02 0.52 5.22
CA GLU A 57 6.44 1.86 5.26
C GLU A 57 6.12 2.34 3.83
N ALA A 58 5.06 3.13 3.72
CA ALA A 58 4.64 3.78 2.49
C ALA A 58 4.16 5.20 2.82
N SER A 59 4.39 6.10 1.88
CA SER A 59 4.02 7.50 1.93
C SER A 59 3.21 7.88 0.69
N ASN A 60 2.50 9.01 0.74
CA ASN A 60 1.80 9.50 -0.45
C ASN A 60 2.77 9.87 -1.58
N ASP A 61 4.00 10.27 -1.26
CA ASP A 61 5.01 10.67 -2.23
C ASP A 61 5.47 9.48 -3.09
N ASP A 62 5.43 8.26 -2.55
CA ASP A 62 5.75 7.05 -3.31
C ASP A 62 4.83 6.89 -4.53
N TYR A 63 3.59 7.40 -4.45
CA TYR A 63 2.54 7.28 -5.46
C TYR A 63 2.50 8.42 -6.47
N GLN A 64 3.45 9.35 -6.40
CA GLN A 64 3.54 10.47 -7.35
C GLN A 64 3.51 10.03 -8.83
N PRO A 65 4.21 8.96 -9.26
CA PRO A 65 4.15 8.50 -10.65
C PRO A 65 2.74 8.06 -11.10
N ILE A 66 1.93 7.56 -10.17
CA ILE A 66 0.56 7.12 -10.44
C ILE A 66 -0.36 8.33 -10.61
N LEU A 67 -0.19 9.34 -9.75
CA LEU A 67 -0.92 10.61 -9.86
C LEU A 67 -0.62 11.31 -11.20
N GLU A 68 0.66 11.40 -11.57
CA GLU A 68 1.10 12.00 -12.83
C GLU A 68 0.52 11.26 -14.03
N THR A 69 0.68 9.94 -14.07
CA THR A 69 0.11 9.10 -15.14
C THR A 69 -1.40 9.31 -15.23
N GLY A 70 -2.11 9.29 -14.09
CA GLY A 70 -3.56 9.46 -14.04
C GLY A 70 -4.04 10.81 -14.60
N ARG A 71 -3.27 11.89 -14.37
CA ARG A 71 -3.53 13.20 -14.96
C ARG A 71 -3.24 13.23 -16.46
N GLU A 72 -2.10 12.69 -16.89
CA GLU A 72 -1.69 12.68 -18.30
C GLU A 72 -2.71 11.96 -19.20
N ILE A 73 -3.32 10.89 -18.69
CA ILE A 73 -4.33 10.11 -19.43
C ILE A 73 -5.77 10.57 -19.17
N GLY A 74 -5.98 11.63 -18.39
CA GLY A 74 -7.29 12.22 -18.14
C GLY A 74 -8.20 11.40 -17.21
N LEU A 75 -7.65 10.55 -16.35
CA LEU A 75 -8.41 9.85 -15.30
C LEU A 75 -8.51 10.65 -13.99
N LEU A 76 -7.63 11.63 -13.79
CA LEU A 76 -7.56 12.49 -12.61
C LEU A 76 -7.43 13.96 -13.01
N ASP A 77 -8.00 14.84 -12.19
CA ASP A 77 -7.90 16.30 -12.34
C ASP A 77 -6.57 16.88 -11.80
#